data_AF-A0A423WXE0-F1
#
_entry.id   AF-A0A423WXE0-F1
#
_cell.length_a   1.000
_cell.length_b   1.000
_cell.length_c   1.000
_cell.angle_alpha   90.00
_cell.angle_beta   90.00
_cell.angle_gamma   90.00
#
_symmetry.space_group_name_H-M   'P 1'
#
loop_
_entity.id
_entity.type
_entity.pdbx_description
1 polymer ?
#
loop_
_entity_poly.entity_id
_entity_poly.type
_entity_poly.pdbx_seq_one_letter_code
_entity_poly.pdbx_strand_id
1 'polypeptide(L)'
;MAANLRPLAETDIRAPIPAGALLAALQTPPFVLVPGTFNTRDLGLLLPPSNHTRGLIRPGFVFRTGGLDSLHHSPDGQAVLRDGLRVRRVFDLRSREEHARRPDPELDGVENVWLGDEGGGVGKEENPMMDLGLFVEGEGEGGYVAMYLDVLDKHKGTFREVLRSVRDRPGEAILIHCTAGRDRTGVLAGLLETLAGYDEETVRTDFLLSRIGIEVAREHLLGFARKYSEGVDSHGSSGDFPDVPGFYNLVSLKTACWDAFVEVVGKEYGGFEGYVTKVLGFSDEDLVKIKMNLIEEP
;
A
#
# COMPACT_ATOMS: atom_id res chain seq x y z
N MET A 1 -13.35 -22.49 5.57
CA MET A 1 -13.72 -21.21 6.23
C MET A 1 -12.58 -20.25 5.95
N ALA A 2 -12.80 -19.19 5.17
CA ALA A 2 -11.83 -18.09 5.16
C ALA A 2 -11.83 -17.52 6.58
N ALA A 3 -10.68 -17.47 7.24
CA ALA A 3 -10.59 -16.77 8.53
C ALA A 3 -11.04 -15.33 8.28
N ASN A 4 -12.04 -14.84 9.03
CA ASN A 4 -12.36 -13.43 8.99
C ASN A 4 -11.14 -12.68 9.55
N LEU A 5 -10.37 -12.05 8.68
CA LEU A 5 -9.11 -11.38 9.02
C LEU A 5 -9.35 -10.04 9.73
N ARG A 6 -10.57 -9.48 9.63
CA ARG A 6 -10.91 -8.14 10.11
C ARG A 6 -10.63 -7.94 11.61
N PRO A 7 -11.07 -8.83 12.54
CA PRO A 7 -10.80 -8.64 13.96
C PRO A 7 -9.30 -8.63 14.30
N LEU A 8 -8.49 -9.38 13.54
CA LEU A 8 -7.04 -9.40 13.72
C LEU A 8 -6.38 -8.13 13.18
N ALA A 9 -6.88 -7.61 12.05
CA ALA A 9 -6.44 -6.37 11.43
C ALA A 9 -6.78 -5.12 12.24
N GLU A 10 -7.76 -5.19 13.13
CA GLU A 10 -8.17 -4.10 14.03
C GLU A 10 -7.46 -4.17 15.40
N THR A 11 -6.56 -5.13 15.61
CA THR A 11 -5.79 -5.21 16.85
C THR A 11 -4.81 -4.04 16.97
N ASP A 12 -4.67 -3.55 18.20
CA ASP A 12 -3.74 -2.48 18.54
C ASP A 12 -2.30 -2.84 18.14
N ILE A 13 -1.58 -1.91 17.53
CA ILE A 13 -0.19 -2.13 17.10
C ILE A 13 0.79 -2.25 18.27
N ARG A 14 0.38 -1.82 19.47
CA ARG A 14 1.14 -2.02 20.71
C ARG A 14 1.18 -3.49 21.12
N ALA A 15 0.16 -4.26 20.75
CA ALA A 15 0.08 -5.69 21.05
C ALA A 15 0.62 -6.50 19.86
N PRO A 16 1.71 -7.28 20.03
CA PRO A 16 2.14 -8.20 18.98
C PRO A 16 1.03 -9.20 18.66
N ILE A 17 0.84 -9.49 17.37
CA ILE A 17 -0.09 -10.54 16.98
C ILE A 17 0.50 -11.90 17.38
N PRO A 18 -0.26 -12.79 18.06
CA PRO A 18 0.23 -14.12 18.40
C PRO A 18 0.68 -14.89 17.15
N ALA A 19 1.87 -15.52 17.21
CA ALA A 19 2.50 -16.15 16.04
C ALA A 19 1.61 -17.16 15.30
N GLY A 20 0.81 -17.96 16.03
CA GLY A 20 -0.13 -18.90 15.42
C GLY A 20 -1.27 -18.21 14.65
N ALA A 21 -1.78 -17.10 15.17
CA ALA A 21 -2.80 -16.29 14.50
C ALA A 21 -2.22 -15.57 13.27
N LEU A 22 -1.00 -15.03 13.40
CA LEU A 22 -0.29 -14.40 12.29
C LEU A 22 -0.07 -15.40 11.15
N LEU A 23 0.45 -16.60 11.44
CA LEU A 23 0.73 -17.61 10.43
C LEU A 23 -0.55 -18.04 9.70
N ALA A 24 -1.64 -18.28 10.44
CA ALA A 24 -2.93 -18.63 9.85
C ALA A 24 -3.47 -17.50 8.95
N ALA A 25 -3.30 -16.25 9.37
CA ALA A 25 -3.73 -15.10 8.59
C ALA A 25 -2.91 -14.94 7.30
N LEU A 26 -1.58 -15.04 7.36
CA LEU A 26 -0.69 -14.92 6.19
C LEU A 26 -0.83 -16.08 5.19
N GLN A 27 -1.45 -17.19 5.60
CA GLN A 27 -1.81 -18.32 4.74
C GLN A 27 -3.23 -18.22 4.15
N THR A 28 -3.98 -17.16 4.48
CA THR A 28 -5.35 -16.96 4.03
C THR A 28 -5.40 -15.84 2.99
N PRO A 29 -6.09 -16.03 1.85
CA PRO A 29 -6.33 -14.94 0.90
C PRO A 29 -6.94 -13.69 1.59
N PRO A 30 -6.56 -12.47 1.15
CA PRO A 30 -5.76 -12.17 -0.04
C PRO A 30 -4.22 -12.24 0.15
N PHE A 31 -3.72 -12.68 1.31
CA PHE A 31 -2.27 -12.83 1.50
C PHE A 31 -1.70 -13.91 0.59
N VAL A 32 -0.52 -13.62 0.05
CA VAL A 32 0.25 -14.54 -0.80
C VAL A 32 1.63 -14.69 -0.18
N LEU A 33 2.06 -15.94 0.04
CA LEU A 33 3.37 -16.23 0.59
C LEU A 33 4.44 -16.13 -0.50
N VAL A 34 5.29 -15.11 -0.38
CA VAL A 34 6.49 -14.95 -1.19
C VAL A 34 7.69 -14.87 -0.24
N PRO A 35 8.58 -15.89 -0.21
CA PRO A 35 9.72 -15.87 0.70
C PRO A 35 10.59 -14.63 0.53
N GLY A 36 10.92 -13.92 1.61
CA GLY A 36 11.73 -12.70 1.54
C GLY A 36 10.94 -11.43 1.22
N THR A 37 9.61 -11.49 1.20
CA THR A 37 8.74 -10.31 1.24
C THR A 37 7.88 -10.31 2.50
N PHE A 38 7.15 -9.22 2.71
CA PHE A 38 6.14 -9.10 3.75
C PHE A 38 4.99 -8.23 3.25
N ASN A 39 3.85 -8.31 3.92
CA ASN A 39 2.65 -7.56 3.54
C ASN A 39 2.20 -7.82 2.08
N THR A 40 2.54 -8.99 1.53
CA THR A 40 2.28 -9.34 0.13
C THR A 40 0.86 -9.86 -0.05
N ARG A 41 0.12 -9.25 -0.99
CA ARG A 41 -1.26 -9.61 -1.30
C ARG A 41 -1.52 -9.56 -2.80
N ASP A 42 -2.46 -10.38 -3.23
CA ASP A 42 -3.12 -10.28 -4.53
C ASP A 42 -4.45 -9.55 -4.35
N LEU A 43 -4.60 -8.38 -4.96
CA LEU A 43 -5.81 -7.57 -4.82
C LEU A 43 -7.03 -8.25 -5.44
N GLY A 44 -6.83 -9.15 -6.42
CA GLY A 44 -7.92 -9.92 -7.02
C GLY A 44 -8.42 -11.07 -6.15
N LEU A 45 -7.71 -11.42 -5.06
CA LEU A 45 -8.14 -12.40 -4.08
C LEU A 45 -8.87 -11.79 -2.88
N LEU A 46 -9.04 -10.46 -2.87
CA LEU A 46 -9.86 -9.76 -1.89
C LEU A 46 -11.33 -9.89 -2.30
N LEU A 47 -12.08 -10.69 -1.55
CA LEU A 47 -13.48 -10.98 -1.86
C LEU A 47 -14.42 -10.02 -1.11
N PRO A 48 -15.27 -9.26 -1.81
CA PRO A 48 -16.30 -8.44 -1.17
C PRO A 48 -17.44 -9.32 -0.60
N PRO A 49 -18.39 -8.71 0.14
CA PRO A 49 -19.59 -9.41 0.61
C PRO A 49 -20.35 -10.11 -0.52
N SER A 50 -21.05 -11.20 -0.21
CA SER A 50 -21.69 -12.08 -1.22
C SER A 50 -22.79 -11.42 -2.06
N ASN A 51 -23.28 -10.24 -1.66
CA ASN A 51 -24.27 -9.44 -2.39
C ASN A 51 -23.62 -8.38 -3.30
N HIS A 52 -22.29 -8.35 -3.40
CA HIS A 52 -21.57 -7.47 -4.31
C HIS A 52 -21.81 -7.88 -5.77
N THR A 53 -22.11 -6.90 -6.63
CA THR A 53 -22.51 -7.12 -8.04
C THR A 53 -21.63 -6.37 -9.04
N ARG A 54 -20.58 -5.67 -8.58
CA ARG A 54 -19.65 -4.92 -9.44
C ARG A 54 -18.40 -5.76 -9.76
N GLY A 55 -17.48 -5.17 -10.52
CA GLY A 55 -16.25 -5.81 -10.95
C GLY A 55 -15.27 -6.05 -9.81
N LEU A 56 -14.42 -7.06 -9.99
CA LEU A 56 -13.33 -7.41 -9.08
C LEU A 56 -12.01 -7.36 -9.85
N ILE A 57 -10.91 -7.02 -9.19
CA ILE A 57 -9.60 -7.09 -9.82
C ILE A 57 -9.36 -8.56 -10.17
N ARG A 58 -8.83 -8.81 -11.37
CA ARG A 58 -8.50 -10.18 -11.78
C ARG A 58 -7.48 -10.79 -10.82
N PRO A 59 -7.72 -12.01 -10.29
CA PRO A 59 -6.71 -12.74 -9.55
C PRO A 59 -5.42 -12.86 -10.38
N GLY A 60 -4.29 -12.65 -9.74
CA GLY A 60 -2.97 -12.73 -10.36
C GLY A 60 -2.56 -11.52 -11.18
N PHE A 61 -3.33 -10.42 -11.17
CA PHE A 61 -3.04 -9.25 -12.01
C PHE A 61 -2.36 -8.10 -11.25
N VAL A 62 -2.88 -7.71 -10.09
CA VAL A 62 -2.32 -6.60 -9.30
C VAL A 62 -1.92 -7.10 -7.92
N PHE A 63 -0.62 -7.10 -7.68
CA PHE A 63 -0.04 -7.45 -6.39
C PHE A 63 0.45 -6.21 -5.65
N ARG A 64 0.39 -6.25 -4.31
CA ARG A 64 1.01 -5.25 -3.44
C ARG A 64 1.91 -5.90 -2.42
N THR A 65 2.95 -5.21 -1.95
CA THR A 65 3.89 -5.73 -0.95
C THR A 65 4.67 -4.61 -0.24
N GLY A 66 5.36 -4.95 0.85
CA GLY A 66 6.47 -4.15 1.40
C GLY A 66 7.74 -4.24 0.54
N GLY A 67 8.82 -3.60 1.00
CA GLY A 67 10.09 -3.52 0.28
C GLY A 67 10.66 -4.88 -0.15
N LEU A 68 11.37 -4.90 -1.28
CA LEU A 68 11.86 -6.13 -1.91
C LEU A 68 13.35 -6.40 -1.66
N ASP A 69 14.04 -5.57 -0.87
CA ASP A 69 15.48 -5.68 -0.63
C ASP A 69 15.90 -7.04 -0.04
N SER A 70 15.02 -7.66 0.75
CA SER A 70 15.30 -8.99 1.31
C SER A 70 15.30 -10.11 0.26
N LEU A 71 14.78 -9.88 -0.94
CA LEU A 71 14.82 -10.85 -2.03
C LEU A 71 16.22 -11.08 -2.59
N HIS A 72 17.20 -10.18 -2.36
CA HIS A 72 18.62 -10.45 -2.65
C HIS A 72 19.13 -11.74 -1.99
N HIS A 73 18.47 -12.18 -0.92
CA HIS A 73 18.83 -13.37 -0.15
C HIS A 73 17.77 -14.47 -0.23
N SER A 74 16.83 -14.39 -1.17
CA SER A 74 15.72 -15.35 -1.30
C SER A 74 15.50 -15.78 -2.77
N PRO A 75 16.31 -16.71 -3.31
CA PRO A 75 16.11 -17.24 -4.65
C PRO A 75 14.72 -17.85 -4.87
N ASP A 76 14.16 -18.50 -3.84
CA ASP A 76 12.80 -19.05 -3.88
C ASP A 76 11.76 -17.93 -3.99
N GLY A 77 11.95 -16.81 -3.28
CA GLY A 77 11.10 -15.63 -3.40
C GLY A 77 11.11 -15.01 -4.78
N GLN A 78 12.31 -14.89 -5.36
CA GLN A 78 12.50 -14.42 -6.73
C GLN A 78 11.77 -15.31 -7.75
N ALA A 79 11.90 -16.64 -7.59
CA ALA A 79 11.21 -17.61 -8.44
C ALA A 79 9.68 -17.56 -8.25
N VAL A 80 9.18 -17.41 -7.03
CA VAL A 80 7.74 -17.26 -6.77
C VAL A 80 7.21 -16.00 -7.44
N LEU A 81 7.89 -14.85 -7.34
CA LEU A 81 7.45 -13.62 -8.01
C LEU A 81 7.45 -13.75 -9.54
N ARG A 82 8.56 -14.23 -10.10
CA ARG A 82 8.77 -14.28 -11.57
C ARG A 82 7.96 -15.38 -12.24
N ASP A 83 7.92 -16.58 -11.66
CA ASP A 83 7.38 -17.78 -12.32
C ASP A 83 6.01 -18.17 -11.76
N GLY A 84 5.85 -18.08 -10.45
CA GLY A 84 4.61 -18.42 -9.74
C GLY A 84 3.52 -17.36 -9.95
N LEU A 85 3.81 -16.12 -9.58
CA LEU A 85 2.92 -14.97 -9.71
C LEU A 85 3.00 -14.30 -11.08
N ARG A 86 4.06 -14.61 -11.85
CA ARG A 86 4.27 -14.10 -13.21
C ARG A 86 4.30 -12.58 -13.29
N VAL A 87 4.79 -11.92 -12.23
CA VAL A 87 5.00 -10.47 -12.20
C VAL A 87 5.93 -10.09 -13.34
N ARG A 88 5.53 -9.09 -14.12
CA ARG A 88 6.32 -8.56 -15.24
C ARG A 88 6.80 -7.14 -15.01
N ARG A 89 6.12 -6.37 -14.15
CA ARG A 89 6.55 -5.03 -13.80
C ARG A 89 6.41 -4.78 -12.30
N VAL A 90 7.44 -4.19 -11.72
CA VAL A 90 7.48 -3.77 -10.32
C VAL A 90 7.51 -2.25 -10.29
N PHE A 91 6.56 -1.63 -9.59
CA PHE A 91 6.51 -0.17 -9.42
C PHE A 91 6.93 0.19 -8.01
N ASP A 92 8.04 0.90 -7.90
CA ASP A 92 8.61 1.36 -6.64
C ASP A 92 8.15 2.79 -6.32
N LEU A 93 7.38 2.95 -5.24
CA LEU A 93 6.91 4.24 -4.72
C LEU A 93 7.85 4.85 -3.67
N ARG A 94 9.04 4.28 -3.46
CA ARG A 94 9.99 4.77 -2.46
C ARG A 94 10.64 6.08 -2.87
N SER A 95 10.98 6.88 -1.86
CA SER A 95 11.79 8.06 -2.05
C SER A 95 13.19 7.67 -2.54
N ARG A 96 13.95 8.65 -3.04
CA ARG A 96 15.34 8.46 -3.46
C ARG A 96 16.23 7.88 -2.37
N GLU A 97 16.09 8.31 -1.11
CA GLU A 97 16.88 7.78 0.00
C GLU A 97 16.52 6.32 0.28
N GLU A 98 15.23 6.01 0.37
CA GLU A 98 14.73 4.66 0.64
C GLU A 98 15.17 3.68 -0.47
N HIS A 99 15.03 4.07 -1.73
CA HIS A 99 15.45 3.30 -2.91
C HIS A 99 16.97 3.08 -2.92
N ALA A 100 17.78 4.14 -2.73
CA ALA A 100 19.24 4.03 -2.75
C ALA A 100 19.80 3.21 -1.58
N ARG A 101 19.17 3.29 -0.41
CA ARG A 101 19.62 2.57 0.79
C ARG A 101 19.31 1.08 0.75
N ARG A 102 18.22 0.69 0.09
CA ARG A 102 17.70 -0.68 0.05
C ARG A 102 17.22 -1.02 -1.37
N PRO A 103 18.12 -1.13 -2.36
CA PRO A 103 17.73 -1.35 -3.74
C PRO A 103 17.02 -2.69 -3.92
N ASP A 104 15.99 -2.74 -4.77
CA ASP A 104 15.34 -3.99 -5.15
C ASP A 104 16.29 -4.86 -5.99
N PRO A 105 16.13 -6.19 -5.97
CA PRO A 105 16.89 -7.04 -6.89
C PRO A 105 16.45 -6.87 -8.33
N GLU A 106 17.37 -7.10 -9.25
CA GLU A 106 17.05 -7.30 -10.66
C GLU A 106 16.59 -8.75 -10.86
N LEU A 107 15.40 -8.92 -11.44
CA LEU A 107 14.84 -10.24 -11.74
C LEU A 107 14.72 -10.41 -13.26
N ASP A 108 15.19 -11.54 -13.78
CA ASP A 108 15.11 -11.82 -15.22
C ASP A 108 13.66 -11.80 -15.71
N GLY A 109 13.41 -11.08 -16.82
CA GLY A 109 12.07 -10.93 -17.38
C GLY A 109 11.08 -10.11 -16.53
N VAL A 110 11.56 -9.34 -15.55
CA VAL A 110 10.76 -8.40 -14.75
C VAL A 110 11.36 -6.99 -14.87
N GLU A 111 10.53 -6.04 -15.26
CA GLU A 111 10.91 -4.63 -15.38
C GLU A 111 10.71 -3.90 -14.04
N ASN A 112 11.78 -3.38 -13.44
CA ASN A 112 11.70 -2.48 -12.29
C ASN A 112 11.48 -1.04 -12.77
N VAL A 113 10.36 -0.44 -12.37
CA VAL A 113 9.94 0.91 -12.71
C VAL A 113 10.03 1.79 -11.46
N TRP A 114 11.10 2.57 -11.38
CA TRP A 114 11.27 3.62 -10.39
C TRP A 114 11.48 4.95 -11.11
N LEU A 115 10.57 5.89 -10.89
CA LEU A 115 10.57 7.19 -11.57
C LEU A 115 11.30 8.30 -10.78
N GLY A 116 11.83 7.98 -9.60
CA GLY A 116 12.53 8.93 -8.74
C GLY A 116 11.73 10.22 -8.51
N ASP A 117 12.40 11.35 -8.70
CA ASP A 117 11.82 12.69 -8.53
C ASP A 117 10.62 12.92 -9.49
N GLU A 118 10.66 12.38 -10.71
CA GLU A 118 9.55 12.47 -11.68
C GLU A 118 8.34 11.60 -11.30
N GLY A 119 8.58 10.60 -10.45
CA GLY A 119 7.58 9.69 -9.90
C GLY A 119 6.84 10.23 -8.69
N GLY A 120 7.37 11.28 -8.06
CA GLY A 120 6.93 11.77 -6.75
C GLY A 120 7.83 11.45 -5.57
N GLY A 121 8.99 10.84 -5.80
CA GLY A 121 10.02 10.75 -4.78
C GLY A 121 10.75 12.09 -4.70
N VAL A 122 10.11 13.12 -4.15
CA VAL A 122 10.67 14.50 -4.13
C VAL A 122 12.12 14.49 -3.63
N GLY A 123 13.02 15.08 -4.44
CA GLY A 123 14.43 15.26 -4.14
C GLY A 123 14.72 16.45 -3.21
N LYS A 124 15.74 16.27 -2.37
CA LYS A 124 16.37 17.22 -1.42
C LYS A 124 15.44 17.77 -0.31
N GLU A 125 14.75 16.91 0.41
CA GLU A 125 14.62 17.04 1.86
C GLU A 125 14.44 15.63 2.44
N GLU A 126 15.32 15.32 3.39
CA GLU A 126 15.35 14.09 4.19
C GLU A 126 13.95 13.85 4.74
N ASN A 127 13.38 12.64 4.59
CA ASN A 127 12.05 12.24 5.13
C ASN A 127 11.54 13.23 6.18
N PRO A 128 10.72 14.23 5.78
CA PRO A 128 10.44 15.36 6.64
C PRO A 128 9.82 14.81 7.92
N MET A 129 10.27 15.34 9.04
CA MET A 129 9.77 14.90 10.33
C MET A 129 8.25 15.04 10.33
N MET A 130 7.56 13.97 10.73
CA MET A 130 6.12 13.96 10.85
C MET A 130 5.75 14.84 12.03
N ASP A 131 4.92 15.86 11.77
CA ASP A 131 4.29 16.66 12.82
C ASP A 131 3.22 15.81 13.52
N LEU A 132 3.58 15.29 14.70
CA LEU A 132 2.67 14.49 15.51
C LEU A 132 1.44 15.28 15.97
N GLY A 133 1.50 16.61 15.99
CA GLY A 133 0.36 17.49 16.31
C GLY A 133 -0.84 17.23 15.41
N LEU A 134 -0.62 16.89 14.13
CA LEU A 134 -1.68 16.54 13.19
C LEU A 134 -2.40 15.24 13.53
N PHE A 135 -1.79 14.38 14.36
CA PHE A 135 -2.31 13.07 14.74
C PHE A 135 -2.92 13.04 16.15
N VAL A 136 -2.95 14.16 16.89
CA VAL A 136 -3.40 14.20 18.29
C VAL A 136 -4.92 14.09 18.41
N GLU A 137 -5.65 14.84 17.59
CA GLU A 137 -7.10 14.91 17.67
C GLU A 137 -7.77 13.63 17.15
N GLY A 138 -8.87 13.23 17.79
CA GLY A 138 -9.66 12.07 17.42
C GLY A 138 -8.83 10.79 17.32
N GLU A 139 -8.96 10.12 16.19
CA GLU A 139 -8.21 8.92 15.86
C GLU A 139 -6.92 9.19 15.06
N GLY A 140 -6.62 10.46 14.78
CA GLY A 140 -5.51 10.93 13.94
C GLY A 140 -5.90 11.25 12.50
N GLU A 141 -7.19 11.42 12.23
CA GLU A 141 -7.77 11.58 10.89
C GLU A 141 -7.12 12.73 10.14
N GLY A 142 -6.90 13.88 10.79
CA GLY A 142 -6.27 15.05 10.19
C GLY A 142 -4.87 14.77 9.63
N GLY A 143 -4.03 14.06 10.40
CA GLY A 143 -2.69 13.65 9.99
C GLY A 143 -2.70 12.67 8.83
N TYR A 144 -3.61 11.68 8.84
CA TYR A 144 -3.75 10.75 7.71
C TYR A 144 -4.29 11.42 6.44
N VAL A 145 -5.25 12.32 6.56
CA VAL A 145 -5.76 13.12 5.44
C VAL A 145 -4.60 13.90 4.82
N ALA A 146 -3.84 14.65 5.62
CA ALA A 146 -2.70 15.43 5.13
C ALA A 146 -1.65 14.53 4.47
N MET A 147 -1.28 13.42 5.11
CA MET A 147 -0.29 12.48 4.60
C MET A 147 -0.73 11.81 3.29
N TYR A 148 -1.99 11.37 3.17
CA TYR A 148 -2.47 10.68 1.97
C TYR A 148 -2.77 11.63 0.80
N LEU A 149 -3.17 12.87 1.08
CA LEU A 149 -3.20 13.91 0.04
C LEU A 149 -1.79 14.23 -0.48
N ASP A 150 -0.79 14.28 0.40
CA ASP A 150 0.62 14.44 0.00
C ASP A 150 1.11 13.25 -0.84
N VAL A 151 0.66 12.03 -0.54
CA VAL A 151 0.90 10.86 -1.40
C VAL A 151 0.32 11.07 -2.80
N LEU A 152 -0.94 11.48 -2.92
CA LEU A 152 -1.56 11.79 -4.22
C LEU A 152 -0.82 12.93 -4.93
N ASP A 153 -0.46 13.99 -4.22
CA ASP A 153 0.19 15.14 -4.84
C ASP A 153 1.57 14.80 -5.41
N LYS A 154 2.40 14.13 -4.60
CA LYS A 154 3.76 13.79 -4.96
C LYS A 154 3.78 12.64 -5.96
N HIS A 155 3.09 11.53 -5.71
CA HIS A 155 3.27 10.28 -6.46
C HIS A 155 2.51 10.18 -7.80
N LYS A 156 2.09 11.33 -8.36
CA LYS A 156 1.33 11.39 -9.63
C LYS A 156 2.03 10.65 -10.77
N GLY A 157 3.35 10.76 -10.88
CA GLY A 157 4.13 10.10 -11.93
C GLY A 157 3.99 8.58 -11.85
N THR A 158 4.25 7.99 -10.69
CA THR A 158 4.16 6.54 -10.52
C THR A 158 2.72 6.04 -10.64
N PHE A 159 1.74 6.77 -10.11
CA PHE A 159 0.32 6.43 -10.26
C PHE A 159 -0.09 6.42 -11.74
N ARG A 160 0.37 7.42 -12.52
CA ARG A 160 0.14 7.47 -13.97
C ARG A 160 0.78 6.29 -14.69
N GLU A 161 2.02 5.93 -14.36
CA GLU A 161 2.67 4.78 -15.01
C GLU A 161 2.03 3.43 -14.67
N VAL A 162 1.53 3.27 -13.44
CA VAL A 162 0.75 2.08 -13.05
C VAL A 162 -0.54 1.99 -13.87
N LEU A 163 -1.31 3.08 -13.94
CA LEU A 163 -2.56 3.11 -14.72
C LEU A 163 -2.32 2.95 -16.23
N ARG A 164 -1.21 3.48 -16.77
CA ARG A 164 -0.77 3.22 -18.14
C ARG A 164 -0.47 1.74 -18.36
N SER A 165 0.21 1.10 -17.41
CA SER A 165 0.49 -0.34 -17.49
C SER A 165 -0.80 -1.15 -17.51
N VAL A 166 -1.77 -0.81 -16.68
CA VAL A 166 -3.10 -1.45 -16.68
C VAL A 166 -3.83 -1.22 -18.02
N ARG A 167 -3.78 0.00 -18.57
CA ARG A 167 -4.45 0.36 -19.83
C ARG A 167 -3.82 -0.31 -21.05
N ASP A 168 -2.49 -0.35 -21.11
CA ASP A 168 -1.74 -0.65 -22.33
C ASP A 168 -1.12 -2.05 -22.33
N ARG A 169 -0.94 -2.65 -21.16
CA ARG A 169 -0.37 -4.00 -20.99
C ARG A 169 -1.22 -4.86 -20.05
N PRO A 170 -2.53 -5.05 -20.31
CA PRO A 170 -3.41 -5.78 -19.40
C PRO A 170 -3.09 -7.27 -19.28
N GLY A 171 -2.18 -7.83 -20.08
CA GLY A 171 -1.68 -9.21 -19.91
C GLY A 171 -0.46 -9.34 -18.99
N GLU A 172 0.10 -8.22 -18.52
CA GLU A 172 1.29 -8.19 -17.67
C GLU A 172 0.90 -7.94 -16.21
N ALA A 173 1.12 -8.95 -15.35
CA ALA A 173 0.89 -8.77 -13.92
C ALA A 173 1.86 -7.73 -13.34
N ILE A 174 1.33 -6.87 -12.48
CA ILE A 174 2.07 -5.77 -11.87
C ILE A 174 2.19 -5.97 -10.36
N LEU A 175 3.30 -5.51 -9.79
CA LEU A 175 3.52 -5.45 -8.35
C LEU A 175 3.82 -4.02 -7.94
N ILE A 176 3.05 -3.47 -7.00
CA ILE A 176 3.25 -2.12 -6.46
C ILE A 176 3.81 -2.23 -5.02
N HIS A 177 4.82 -1.43 -4.68
CA HIS A 177 5.36 -1.44 -3.32
C HIS A 177 5.92 -0.09 -2.88
N CYS A 178 6.12 0.02 -1.58
CA CYS A 178 6.92 1.07 -0.96
C CYS A 178 7.78 0.42 0.13
N THR A 179 8.16 1.14 1.19
CA THR A 179 8.92 0.55 2.30
C THR A 179 8.10 -0.50 3.07
N ALA A 180 6.94 -0.12 3.62
CA ALA A 180 6.09 -1.03 4.39
C ALA A 180 4.96 -1.68 3.57
N GLY A 181 4.73 -1.22 2.34
CA GLY A 181 3.58 -1.63 1.54
C GLY A 181 2.24 -1.22 2.15
N ARG A 182 2.25 -0.17 3.00
CA ARG A 182 1.14 0.25 3.87
C ARG A 182 0.49 1.51 3.34
N ASP A 183 1.20 2.63 3.39
CA ASP A 183 0.65 3.98 3.18
C ASP A 183 0.59 4.35 1.68
N ARG A 184 1.74 4.68 1.05
CA ARG A 184 1.82 4.99 -0.40
C ARG A 184 1.21 3.91 -1.28
N THR A 185 1.56 2.65 -1.01
CA THR A 185 0.99 1.49 -1.68
C THR A 185 -0.49 1.32 -1.37
N GLY A 186 -0.94 1.66 -0.16
CA GLY A 186 -2.36 1.57 0.23
C GLY A 186 -3.24 2.58 -0.48
N VAL A 187 -2.78 3.83 -0.61
CA VAL A 187 -3.49 4.85 -1.38
C VAL A 187 -3.64 4.41 -2.84
N LEU A 188 -2.57 3.89 -3.45
CA LEU A 188 -2.64 3.39 -4.83
C LEU A 188 -3.53 2.14 -4.97
N ALA A 189 -3.45 1.19 -4.03
CA ALA A 189 -4.30 0.00 -4.03
C ALA A 189 -5.78 0.38 -3.90
N GLY A 190 -6.13 1.25 -2.94
CA GLY A 190 -7.50 1.70 -2.75
C GLY A 190 -8.05 2.47 -3.96
N LEU A 191 -7.21 3.23 -4.68
CA LEU A 191 -7.56 3.81 -5.97
C LEU A 191 -7.90 2.70 -6.99
N LEU A 192 -7.04 1.70 -7.17
CA LEU A 192 -7.25 0.62 -8.13
C LEU A 192 -8.49 -0.23 -7.79
N GLU A 193 -8.70 -0.56 -6.52
CA GLU A 193 -9.88 -1.28 -6.02
C GLU A 193 -11.16 -0.47 -6.28
N THR A 194 -11.14 0.84 -6.00
CA THR A 194 -12.29 1.73 -6.28
C THR A 194 -12.60 1.77 -7.79
N LEU A 195 -11.58 1.85 -8.64
CA LEU A 195 -11.76 1.83 -10.10
C LEU A 195 -12.31 0.49 -10.59
N ALA A 196 -11.87 -0.63 -10.02
CA ALA A 196 -12.40 -1.95 -10.33
C ALA A 196 -13.87 -2.12 -9.87
N GLY A 197 -14.32 -1.30 -8.92
CA GLY A 197 -15.70 -1.24 -8.48
C GLY A 197 -15.96 -1.85 -7.10
N TYR A 198 -14.91 -2.09 -6.32
CA TYR A 198 -15.01 -2.57 -4.94
C TYR A 198 -15.86 -1.60 -4.11
N ASP A 199 -16.66 -2.14 -3.19
CA ASP A 199 -17.36 -1.31 -2.21
C ASP A 199 -16.39 -0.79 -1.15
N GLU A 200 -16.79 0.30 -0.48
CA GLU A 200 -15.97 0.99 0.52
C GLU A 200 -15.51 0.06 1.64
N GLU A 201 -16.35 -0.89 2.06
CA GLU A 201 -16.01 -1.81 3.14
C GLU A 201 -14.92 -2.80 2.75
N THR A 202 -14.92 -3.22 1.49
CA THR A 202 -13.89 -4.09 0.95
C THR A 202 -12.55 -3.35 0.82
N VAL A 203 -12.56 -2.11 0.35
CA VAL A 203 -11.36 -1.24 0.29
C VAL A 203 -10.80 -0.97 1.69
N ARG A 204 -11.66 -0.62 2.67
CA ARG A 204 -11.27 -0.45 4.07
C ARG A 204 -10.65 -1.72 4.63
N THR A 205 -11.20 -2.88 4.28
CA THR A 205 -10.69 -4.16 4.74
C THR A 205 -9.26 -4.37 4.24
N ASP A 206 -8.97 -4.19 2.94
CA ASP A 206 -7.60 -4.30 2.43
C ASP A 206 -6.63 -3.31 3.09
N PHE A 207 -7.07 -2.06 3.25
CA PHE A 207 -6.32 -1.04 3.97
C PHE A 207 -5.88 -1.54 5.35
N LEU A 208 -6.82 -2.03 6.15
CA LEU A 208 -6.56 -2.57 7.49
C LEU A 208 -5.72 -3.84 7.50
N LEU A 209 -5.82 -4.71 6.48
CA LEU A 209 -5.00 -5.94 6.40
C LEU A 209 -3.50 -5.66 6.46
N SER A 210 -3.08 -4.44 6.10
CA SER A 210 -1.68 -4.03 6.29
C SER A 210 -1.22 -4.20 7.74
N ARG A 211 -2.07 -4.00 8.76
CA ARG A 211 -1.76 -4.27 10.18
C ARG A 211 -1.25 -5.69 10.42
N ILE A 212 -1.82 -6.68 9.74
CA ILE A 212 -1.38 -8.08 9.80
C ILE A 212 -0.10 -8.25 8.99
N GLY A 213 -0.11 -7.77 7.74
CA GLY A 213 0.98 -7.99 6.80
C GLY A 213 2.33 -7.38 7.21
N ILE A 214 2.28 -6.28 7.97
CA ILE A 214 3.48 -5.62 8.50
C ILE A 214 3.93 -6.18 9.86
N GLU A 215 3.24 -7.15 10.47
CA GLU A 215 3.58 -7.62 11.82
C GLU A 215 5.04 -8.10 11.91
N VAL A 216 5.51 -8.81 10.90
CA VAL A 216 6.90 -9.30 10.80
C VAL A 216 7.93 -8.15 10.73
N ALA A 217 7.48 -6.94 10.40
CA ALA A 217 8.27 -5.72 10.33
C ALA A 217 7.76 -4.64 11.32
N ARG A 218 6.94 -5.01 12.33
CA ARG A 218 6.29 -4.06 13.25
C ARG A 218 7.29 -3.20 14.00
N GLU A 219 8.35 -3.81 14.54
CA GLU A 219 9.42 -3.11 15.24
C GLU A 219 10.17 -2.13 14.33
N HIS A 220 10.38 -2.48 13.05
CA HIS A 220 10.97 -1.57 12.08
C HIS A 220 10.06 -0.39 11.77
N LEU A 221 8.74 -0.59 11.67
CA LEU A 221 7.78 0.50 11.51
C LEU A 221 7.81 1.44 12.71
N LEU A 222 7.77 0.91 13.94
CA LEU A 222 7.80 1.72 15.16
C LEU A 222 9.11 2.51 15.28
N GLY A 223 10.24 1.88 14.99
CA GLY A 223 11.55 2.54 14.96
C GLY A 223 11.65 3.61 13.87
N PHE A 224 11.08 3.36 12.69
CA PHE A 224 11.01 4.35 11.61
C PHE A 224 10.16 5.55 12.01
N ALA A 225 8.95 5.32 12.53
CA ALA A 225 8.08 6.39 12.98
C ALA A 225 8.75 7.23 14.09
N ARG A 226 9.40 6.58 15.06
CA ARG A 226 10.19 7.26 16.12
C ARG A 226 11.27 8.15 15.55
N LYS A 227 12.03 7.65 14.56
CA LYS A 227 13.13 8.39 13.93
C LYS A 227 12.62 9.64 13.19
N TYR A 228 11.45 9.55 12.58
CA TYR A 228 10.89 10.57 11.70
C TYR A 228 9.66 11.26 12.29
N SER A 229 9.58 11.41 13.62
CA SER A 229 8.48 12.11 14.30
C SER A 229 9.02 13.25 15.14
N GLU A 230 8.51 14.46 14.94
CA GLU A 230 8.94 15.64 15.69
C GLU A 230 8.72 15.45 17.20
N GLY A 231 9.67 15.91 18.00
CA GLY A 231 9.57 15.85 19.46
C GLY A 231 9.72 14.44 20.05
N VAL A 232 10.07 13.42 19.26
CA VAL A 232 10.36 12.07 19.76
C VAL A 232 11.87 11.83 19.85
N ASP A 233 12.35 11.37 21.01
CA ASP A 233 13.74 10.97 21.18
C ASP A 233 14.10 9.81 20.25
N SER A 234 14.97 10.09 19.28
CA SER A 234 15.46 9.15 18.26
C SER A 234 16.44 8.10 18.80
N HIS A 235 16.86 8.23 20.07
CA HIS A 235 17.88 7.40 20.73
C HIS A 235 17.29 6.28 21.62
N GLY A 236 15.96 6.13 21.65
CA GLY A 236 15.29 5.03 22.37
C GLY A 236 15.28 3.71 21.60
N SER A 237 15.21 2.59 22.32
CA SER A 237 15.09 1.25 21.70
C SER A 237 13.69 1.03 21.11
N SER A 238 13.54 0.20 20.05
CA SER A 238 12.25 -0.06 19.38
C SER A 238 11.18 -0.68 20.29
N GLY A 239 11.59 -1.29 21.41
CA GLY A 239 10.70 -1.87 22.42
C GLY A 239 10.23 -0.92 23.52
N ASP A 240 10.82 0.27 23.63
CA ASP A 240 10.27 1.33 24.49
C ASP A 240 9.25 2.10 23.67
N PHE A 241 8.03 2.11 24.18
CA PHE A 241 6.86 2.73 23.58
C PHE A 241 6.92 4.25 23.84
N PRO A 242 7.13 5.12 22.83
CA PRO A 242 7.14 6.55 23.10
C PRO A 242 5.72 6.98 23.50
N ASP A 243 5.58 7.49 24.73
CA ASP A 243 4.34 8.05 25.24
C ASP A 243 4.20 9.51 24.79
N VAL A 244 4.19 9.70 23.47
CA VAL A 244 4.08 11.02 22.83
C VAL A 244 2.70 11.10 22.16
N PRO A 245 1.88 12.12 22.46
CA PRO A 245 0.59 12.31 21.82
C PRO A 245 0.68 12.24 20.29
N GLY A 246 -0.29 11.57 19.65
CA GLY A 246 -0.33 11.39 18.20
C GLY A 246 0.54 10.26 17.65
N PHE A 247 1.57 9.80 18.36
CA PHE A 247 2.47 8.75 17.86
C PHE A 247 1.73 7.44 17.52
N TYR A 248 0.86 6.97 18.42
CA TYR A 248 0.11 5.73 18.16
C TYR A 248 -0.96 5.89 17.08
N ASN A 249 -1.49 7.09 16.90
CA ASN A 249 -2.39 7.37 15.80
C ASN A 249 -1.61 7.27 14.47
N LEU A 250 -0.41 7.85 14.36
CA LEU A 250 0.46 7.74 13.18
C LEU A 250 0.77 6.27 12.79
N VAL A 251 1.03 5.40 13.77
CA VAL A 251 1.40 4.00 13.47
C VAL A 251 0.22 3.03 13.41
N SER A 252 -0.99 3.44 13.80
CA SER A 252 -2.19 2.58 13.79
C SER A 252 -3.11 2.91 12.62
N LEU A 253 -3.43 1.90 11.81
CA LEU A 253 -4.42 2.06 10.73
C LEU A 253 -5.82 1.93 11.31
N LYS A 254 -6.69 2.88 10.98
CA LYS A 254 -8.08 2.92 11.46
C LYS A 254 -9.00 3.32 10.33
N THR A 255 -10.20 2.74 10.31
CA THR A 255 -11.20 3.01 9.28
C THR A 255 -11.56 4.50 9.18
N ALA A 256 -11.73 5.19 10.32
CA ALA A 256 -12.07 6.60 10.33
C ALA A 256 -11.04 7.48 9.60
N CYS A 257 -9.75 7.11 9.67
CA CYS A 257 -8.69 7.84 8.97
C CYS A 257 -8.77 7.65 7.44
N TRP A 258 -9.08 6.43 6.98
CA TRP A 258 -9.30 6.17 5.56
C TRP A 258 -10.55 6.88 5.06
N ASP A 259 -11.64 6.85 5.83
CA ASP A 259 -12.90 7.49 5.49
C ASP A 259 -12.77 9.01 5.37
N ALA A 260 -12.10 9.64 6.34
CA ALA A 260 -11.81 11.07 6.29
C ALA A 260 -10.99 11.42 5.04
N PHE A 261 -10.01 10.61 4.67
CA PHE A 261 -9.23 10.80 3.44
C PHE A 261 -10.09 10.68 2.18
N VAL A 262 -10.89 9.62 2.05
CA VAL A 262 -11.76 9.41 0.89
C VAL A 262 -12.83 10.49 0.78
N GLU A 263 -13.35 11.00 1.90
CA GLU A 263 -14.27 12.13 1.92
C GLU A 263 -13.64 13.39 1.31
N VAL A 264 -12.39 13.69 1.68
CA VAL A 264 -11.66 14.83 1.10
C VAL A 264 -11.34 14.61 -0.37
N VAL A 265 -10.96 13.40 -0.79
CA VAL A 265 -10.78 13.05 -2.21
C VAL A 265 -12.09 13.24 -3.00
N GLY A 266 -13.22 12.88 -2.40
CA GLY A 266 -14.56 13.13 -2.91
C GLY A 266 -14.82 14.63 -3.16
N LYS A 267 -14.50 15.47 -2.18
CA LYS A 267 -14.70 16.92 -2.23
C LYS A 267 -13.74 17.62 -3.20
N GLU A 268 -12.45 17.29 -3.18
CA GLU A 268 -11.41 17.99 -3.95
C GLU A 268 -11.38 17.56 -5.42
N TYR A 269 -11.50 16.26 -5.68
CA TYR A 269 -11.30 15.72 -7.02
C TYR A 269 -12.59 15.24 -7.66
N GLY A 270 -13.65 15.01 -6.89
CA GLY A 270 -14.84 14.28 -7.33
C GLY A 270 -14.64 12.76 -7.24
N GLY A 271 -13.87 12.31 -6.25
CA GLY A 271 -13.49 10.90 -6.07
C GLY A 271 -12.26 10.51 -6.88
N PHE A 272 -11.87 9.23 -6.77
CA PHE A 272 -10.68 8.71 -7.46
C PHE A 272 -10.78 8.80 -8.99
N GLU A 273 -11.97 8.61 -9.57
CA GLU A 273 -12.17 8.80 -11.02
C GLU A 273 -11.87 10.24 -11.45
N GLY A 274 -12.32 11.23 -10.66
CA GLY A 274 -12.02 12.63 -10.90
C GLY A 274 -10.55 12.97 -10.70
N TYR A 275 -9.86 12.33 -9.75
CA TYR A 275 -8.41 12.46 -9.61
C TYR A 275 -7.68 11.90 -10.84
N VAL A 276 -8.09 10.73 -11.35
CA VAL A 276 -7.51 10.10 -12.54
C VAL A 276 -7.65 11.00 -13.79
N THR A 277 -8.83 11.57 -14.01
CA THR A 277 -9.07 12.38 -15.22
C THR A 277 -8.51 13.80 -15.11
N LYS A 278 -8.74 14.48 -13.98
CA LYS A 278 -8.38 15.91 -13.82
C LYS A 278 -6.93 16.14 -13.41
N VAL A 279 -6.32 15.19 -12.68
CA VAL A 279 -4.97 15.36 -12.12
C VAL A 279 -3.96 14.48 -12.85
N LEU A 280 -4.26 13.20 -13.05
CA LEU A 280 -3.34 12.31 -13.74
C LEU A 280 -3.35 12.48 -15.27
N GLY A 281 -4.40 13.09 -15.81
CA GLY A 281 -4.50 13.49 -17.22
C GLY A 281 -4.96 12.39 -18.17
N PHE A 282 -5.66 11.38 -17.65
CA PHE A 282 -6.31 10.36 -18.48
C PHE A 282 -7.63 10.88 -19.05
N SER A 283 -7.97 10.48 -20.28
CA SER A 283 -9.29 10.78 -20.86
C SER A 283 -10.38 9.90 -20.22
N ASP A 284 -11.65 10.23 -20.48
CA ASP A 284 -12.77 9.36 -20.08
C ASP A 284 -12.68 7.98 -20.77
N GLU A 285 -12.21 7.94 -22.02
CA GLU A 285 -11.98 6.69 -22.77
C GLU A 285 -10.88 5.84 -22.12
N ASP A 286 -9.78 6.49 -21.69
CA ASP A 286 -8.72 5.81 -20.94
C ASP A 286 -9.25 5.23 -19.63
N LEU A 287 -10.04 6.01 -18.89
CA LEU A 287 -10.63 5.57 -17.63
C LEU A 287 -11.53 4.35 -17.83
N VAL A 288 -12.41 4.35 -18.83
CA VAL A 288 -13.24 3.18 -19.17
C VAL A 288 -12.36 1.97 -19.47
N LYS A 289 -11.32 2.13 -20.30
CA LYS A 289 -10.41 1.03 -20.66
C LYS A 289 -9.65 0.49 -19.45
N ILE A 290 -9.16 1.36 -18.57
CA ILE A 290 -8.49 0.98 -17.32
C ILE A 290 -9.43 0.13 -16.46
N LYS A 291 -10.67 0.60 -16.26
CA LYS A 291 -11.65 -0.11 -15.42
C LYS A 291 -11.98 -1.49 -15.99
N MET A 292 -12.19 -1.61 -17.29
CA MET A 292 -12.42 -2.91 -17.96
C MET A 292 -11.21 -3.83 -17.81
N ASN A 293 -10.00 -3.33 -18.09
CA ASN A 293 -8.77 -4.11 -17.97
C ASN A 293 -8.45 -4.56 -16.54
N LEU A 294 -8.99 -3.90 -15.51
CA LEU A 294 -8.85 -4.38 -14.13
C LEU A 294 -9.68 -5.64 -13.87
N ILE A 295 -10.83 -5.79 -14.53
CA ILE A 295 -11.89 -6.73 -14.14
C ILE A 295 -12.19 -7.85 -15.15
N GLU A 296 -11.88 -7.65 -16.43
CA GLU A 296 -12.12 -8.62 -17.51
C GLU A 296 -10.80 -9.15 -18.08
N GLU A 297 -10.68 -10.46 -18.30
CA GLU A 297 -9.54 -11.01 -19.04
C GLU A 297 -9.53 -10.43 -20.48
N PRO A 298 -8.37 -10.02 -21.02
CA PRO A 298 -8.30 -9.33 -22.32
C PRO A 298 -8.68 -10.21 -23.50
#